data_AF-A0A820JRI9-F1
#
_entry.id   AF-A0A820JRI9-F1
#
_cell.length_a   1.000
_cell.length_b   1.000
_cell.length_c   1.000
_cell.angle_alpha   90.00
_cell.angle_beta   90.00
_cell.angle_gamma   90.00
#
_symmetry.space_group_name_H-M   'P 1'
#
loop_
_entity.id
_entity.type
_entity.pdbx_description
1 polymer ?
#
loop_
_entity_poly.entity_id
_entity_poly.type
_entity_poly.pdbx_seq_one_letter_code
_entity_poly.pdbx_strand_id
1 'polypeptide(L)'
;MWDSLYPKELFHNPTVPRHRVVIQNDDHDQQNPVHRNFEIRLFTNPNGVTDNNNDWPIRFIISSYYHTYGDLDIPDGKSSCDLCTVMCETCRKSVPYIKAHEPMACAYVGNGYTRTYRDIPVINAIRAWMKLTPISGASLDIGHCT
;
A
#
# COMPACT_ATOMS: atom_id res chain seq x y z
N MET A 1 -12.82 16.83 -6.13
CA MET A 1 -12.87 15.36 -6.02
C MET A 1 -11.70 14.81 -6.80
N TRP A 2 -10.63 14.41 -6.12
CA TRP A 2 -9.69 13.46 -6.70
C TRP A 2 -10.03 12.11 -6.08
N ASP A 3 -10.42 11.18 -6.94
CA ASP A 3 -11.04 9.93 -6.58
C ASP A 3 -9.99 8.90 -6.17
N SER A 4 -9.89 8.65 -4.87
CA SER A 4 -9.23 7.49 -4.28
C SER A 4 -10.30 6.61 -3.60
N LEU A 5 -11.42 6.39 -4.31
CA LEU A 5 -12.52 5.55 -3.86
C LEU A 5 -13.04 4.69 -5.02
N TYR A 6 -12.22 3.78 -5.55
CA TYR A 6 -12.66 2.46 -6.05
C TYR A 6 -11.49 1.68 -6.65
N PRO A 7 -11.51 0.33 -6.62
CA PRO A 7 -10.60 -0.43 -7.43
C PRO A 7 -10.83 -0.13 -8.90
N LYS A 8 -9.89 0.57 -9.55
CA LYS A 8 -9.97 0.89 -10.99
C LYS A 8 -9.94 -0.35 -11.88
N GLU A 9 -9.72 -1.53 -11.31
CA GLU A 9 -9.50 -2.76 -12.04
C GLU A 9 -10.45 -3.92 -11.63
N LEU A 10 -11.61 -3.66 -11.01
CA LEU A 10 -12.57 -4.76 -10.71
C LEU A 10 -13.03 -5.51 -11.96
N PHE A 11 -12.98 -4.86 -13.12
CA PHE A 11 -13.47 -5.41 -14.38
C PHE A 11 -12.39 -6.04 -15.25
N HIS A 12 -11.10 -5.78 -14.99
CA HIS A 12 -10.02 -6.27 -15.84
C HIS A 12 -9.50 -7.65 -15.44
N ASN A 13 -9.94 -8.17 -14.29
CA ASN A 13 -9.61 -9.53 -13.87
C ASN A 13 -10.81 -10.30 -13.29
N PRO A 14 -11.61 -10.98 -14.13
CA PRO A 14 -12.74 -11.78 -13.68
C PRO A 14 -12.34 -13.03 -12.87
N THR A 15 -11.04 -13.37 -12.81
CA THR A 15 -10.55 -14.60 -12.17
C THR A 15 -10.15 -14.41 -10.70
N VAL A 16 -9.99 -13.16 -10.24
CA VAL A 16 -9.68 -12.87 -8.83
C VAL A 16 -10.97 -12.45 -8.10
N PRO A 17 -11.33 -13.10 -6.97
CA PRO A 17 -12.49 -12.68 -6.18
C PRO A 17 -12.44 -11.20 -5.81
N ARG A 18 -13.55 -10.48 -5.96
CA ARG A 18 -13.62 -9.01 -5.75
C ARG A 18 -13.09 -8.54 -4.39
N HIS A 19 -13.19 -9.37 -3.34
CA HIS A 19 -12.64 -9.08 -2.03
C HIS A 19 -11.10 -9.04 -1.99
N ARG A 20 -10.43 -9.71 -2.93
CA ARG A 20 -8.96 -9.70 -3.07
C ARG A 20 -8.47 -8.52 -3.93
N VAL A 21 -9.31 -7.97 -4.80
CA VAL A 21 -8.98 -6.83 -5.70
C VAL A 21 -8.87 -5.50 -4.94
N VAL A 22 -9.53 -5.35 -3.79
CA VAL A 22 -9.39 -4.15 -2.94
C VAL A 22 -7.95 -3.95 -2.47
N ILE A 23 -7.16 -5.04 -2.38
CA ILE A 23 -5.75 -5.04 -1.98
C ILE A 23 -4.84 -4.66 -3.17
N GLN A 24 -5.28 -4.89 -4.41
CA GLN A 24 -4.50 -4.66 -5.64
C GLN A 24 -4.46 -3.20 -6.10
N ASN A 25 -5.36 -2.35 -5.62
CA ASN A 25 -5.64 -1.06 -6.26
C ASN A 25 -4.61 0.05 -5.99
N ASP A 26 -3.52 -0.25 -5.30
CA ASP A 26 -2.45 0.71 -5.08
C ASP A 26 -1.27 0.49 -6.05
N ASP A 27 -1.01 -0.73 -6.53
CA ASP A 27 0.41 -1.09 -6.76
C ASP A 27 0.99 -0.89 -8.18
N HIS A 28 0.18 -0.65 -9.21
CA HIS A 28 0.73 -0.71 -10.58
C HIS A 28 1.66 0.47 -10.93
N ASP A 29 1.67 1.57 -10.17
CA ASP A 29 2.59 2.71 -10.32
C ASP A 29 3.54 2.96 -9.13
N GLN A 30 3.63 2.02 -8.17
CA GLN A 30 4.19 2.28 -6.82
C GLN A 30 5.55 1.64 -6.49
N GLN A 31 6.22 1.01 -7.46
CA GLN A 31 7.49 0.33 -7.22
C GLN A 31 8.70 1.30 -7.22
N ASN A 32 8.75 2.27 -6.29
CA ASN A 32 9.93 3.14 -6.10
C ASN A 32 9.78 4.07 -4.87
N PRO A 33 10.85 4.74 -4.35
CA PRO A 33 10.78 5.96 -3.52
C PRO A 33 9.71 7.00 -3.91
N VAL A 34 9.26 6.97 -5.17
CA VAL A 34 8.10 7.71 -5.67
C VAL A 34 6.82 7.44 -4.86
N HIS A 35 6.57 6.20 -4.43
CA HIS A 35 5.36 5.88 -3.66
C HIS A 35 5.38 6.50 -2.26
N ARG A 36 6.48 6.33 -1.53
CA ARG A 36 6.69 7.01 -0.24
C ARG A 36 6.51 8.52 -0.35
N ASN A 37 7.10 9.13 -1.39
CA ASN A 37 6.97 10.56 -1.63
C ASN A 37 5.55 10.98 -2.00
N PHE A 38 4.79 10.13 -2.69
CA PHE A 38 3.39 10.36 -3.00
C PHE A 38 2.55 10.40 -1.73
N GLU A 39 2.74 9.46 -0.81
CA GLU A 39 2.04 9.47 0.49
C GLU A 39 2.38 10.72 1.32
N ILE A 40 3.65 11.12 1.38
CA ILE A 40 4.04 12.39 2.04
C ILE A 40 3.35 13.57 1.36
N ARG A 41 3.32 13.58 0.02
CA ARG A 41 2.68 14.64 -0.77
C ARG A 41 1.18 14.72 -0.53
N LEU A 42 0.52 13.58 -0.34
CA LEU A 42 -0.91 13.50 -0.03
C LEU A 42 -1.28 14.35 1.19
N PHE A 43 -0.37 14.51 2.16
CA PHE A 43 -0.60 15.29 3.37
C PHE A 43 0.04 16.68 3.36
N THR A 44 1.03 16.92 2.50
CA THR A 44 1.75 18.20 2.44
C THR A 44 1.30 19.13 1.32
N ASN A 45 1.11 18.62 0.11
CA ASN A 45 0.69 19.41 -1.06
C ASN A 45 0.07 18.50 -2.16
N PRO A 46 -1.16 18.00 -1.92
CA PRO A 46 -1.84 17.10 -2.86
C PRO A 46 -2.04 17.73 -4.25
N ASN A 47 -2.15 16.88 -5.27
CA ASN A 47 -2.35 17.35 -6.64
C ASN A 47 -3.74 17.98 -6.81
N GLY A 48 -3.84 19.23 -7.24
CA GLY A 48 -5.13 19.85 -7.54
C GLY A 48 -5.88 20.38 -6.32
N VAL A 49 -5.17 20.62 -5.20
CA VAL A 49 -5.68 21.49 -4.13
C VAL A 49 -5.16 22.91 -4.31
N THR A 50 -6.00 23.88 -3.96
CA THR A 50 -5.61 25.28 -3.74
C THR A 50 -5.45 25.54 -2.25
N ASP A 51 -6.25 24.86 -1.41
CA ASP A 51 -6.16 24.89 0.04
C ASP A 51 -6.03 23.47 0.60
N ASN A 52 -4.81 23.12 1.02
CA ASN A 52 -4.50 21.81 1.60
C ASN A 52 -5.26 21.53 2.91
N ASN A 53 -5.79 22.53 3.61
CA ASN A 53 -6.55 22.27 4.84
C ASN A 53 -8.02 21.95 4.56
N ASN A 54 -8.58 22.51 3.49
CA ASN A 54 -10.04 22.58 3.32
C ASN A 54 -10.56 21.83 2.10
N ASP A 55 -9.80 21.77 1.00
CA ASP A 55 -10.32 21.18 -0.23
C ASP A 55 -10.60 19.68 -0.05
N TRP A 56 -9.70 18.96 0.61
CA TRP A 56 -9.72 17.50 0.75
C TRP A 56 -9.69 17.09 2.24
N PRO A 57 -10.85 17.11 2.93
CA PRO A 57 -10.94 16.90 4.37
C PRO A 57 -10.80 15.42 4.78
N ILE A 58 -10.92 14.48 3.84
CA ILE A 58 -10.79 13.04 4.09
C ILE A 58 -9.68 12.51 3.18
N ARG A 59 -8.76 11.74 3.78
CA ARG A 59 -7.60 11.13 3.10
C ARG A 59 -7.43 9.72 3.62
N PHE A 60 -7.13 8.79 2.73
CA PHE A 60 -6.83 7.41 3.06
C PHE A 60 -5.36 7.14 2.81
N ILE A 61 -4.76 6.39 3.73
CA ILE A 61 -3.46 5.75 3.55
C ILE A 61 -3.69 4.25 3.60
N ILE A 62 -3.26 3.55 2.56
CA ILE A 62 -3.44 2.12 2.42
C ILE A 62 -2.05 1.48 2.38
N SER A 63 -1.93 0.27 2.91
CA SER A 63 -0.73 -0.53 2.72
C SER A 63 -0.92 -1.41 1.50
N SER A 64 0.02 -1.31 0.56
CA SER A 64 0.12 -2.14 -0.63
C SER A 64 1.05 -3.34 -0.38
N TYR A 65 1.37 -4.10 -1.43
CA TYR A 65 2.39 -5.13 -1.46
C TYR A 65 3.14 -5.13 -2.79
N TYR A 66 4.43 -5.45 -2.77
CA TYR A 66 5.23 -5.51 -3.99
C TYR A 66 4.86 -6.70 -4.89
N HIS A 67 4.58 -6.42 -6.16
CA HIS A 67 4.59 -7.42 -7.22
C HIS A 67 5.97 -8.06 -7.35
N THR A 68 6.11 -9.28 -6.86
CA THR A 68 7.36 -10.05 -6.89
C THR A 68 7.44 -10.92 -8.16
N TYR A 69 6.30 -11.34 -8.71
CA TYR A 69 6.18 -12.33 -9.77
C TYR A 69 5.08 -12.03 -10.80
N GLY A 70 4.80 -10.76 -11.08
CA GLY A 70 3.83 -10.28 -12.10
C GLY A 70 2.53 -9.75 -11.49
N ASP A 71 1.55 -9.34 -12.29
CA ASP A 71 0.46 -8.44 -11.83
C ASP A 71 -0.61 -9.08 -10.92
N LEU A 72 -0.57 -10.41 -10.69
CA LEU A 72 -1.64 -11.17 -10.02
C LEU A 72 -1.22 -11.80 -8.68
N ASP A 73 -0.07 -11.42 -8.17
CA ASP A 73 0.69 -12.16 -7.18
C ASP A 73 0.48 -11.64 -5.75
N ILE A 74 -0.72 -11.84 -5.20
CA ILE A 74 -1.06 -11.39 -3.84
C ILE A 74 -0.42 -12.32 -2.77
N PRO A 75 0.36 -11.80 -1.79
CA PRO A 75 1.00 -12.61 -0.76
C PRO A 75 0.06 -12.98 0.41
N ASP A 76 -1.18 -13.38 0.09
CA ASP A 76 -2.23 -13.77 1.05
C ASP A 76 -2.36 -15.30 1.22
N GLY A 77 -1.43 -16.07 0.62
CA GLY A 77 -1.42 -17.53 0.67
C GLY A 77 -2.41 -18.20 -0.27
N LYS A 78 -3.18 -17.44 -1.06
CA LYS A 78 -4.11 -17.99 -2.06
C LYS A 78 -3.57 -17.91 -3.48
N SER A 79 -2.52 -17.13 -3.72
CA SER A 79 -1.82 -17.10 -5.00
C SER A 79 -0.79 -18.24 -5.12
N SER A 80 -1.23 -19.48 -4.91
CA SER A 80 -0.41 -20.68 -5.10
C SER A 80 -0.90 -21.48 -6.31
N CYS A 81 0.03 -21.98 -7.14
CA CYS A 81 -0.30 -22.89 -8.24
C CYS A 81 -0.92 -24.20 -7.75
N ASP A 82 -0.62 -24.62 -6.51
CA ASP A 82 -1.23 -25.81 -5.90
C ASP A 82 -2.73 -25.61 -5.60
N LEU A 83 -3.14 -24.36 -5.43
CA LEU A 83 -4.53 -23.96 -5.18
C LEU A 83 -5.25 -23.55 -6.48
N CYS A 84 -4.59 -23.70 -7.63
CA CYS A 84 -5.15 -23.29 -8.90
C CYS A 84 -6.33 -24.19 -9.30
N THR A 85 -7.44 -23.57 -9.68
CA THR A 85 -8.64 -24.26 -10.17
C THR A 85 -8.97 -23.94 -11.63
N VAL A 86 -8.35 -22.91 -12.22
CA VAL A 86 -8.59 -22.44 -13.60
C VAL A 86 -7.28 -21.99 -14.26
N MET A 87 -7.09 -22.35 -15.54
CA MET A 87 -5.91 -21.97 -16.34
C MET A 87 -4.55 -22.33 -15.70
N CYS A 88 -4.48 -23.48 -15.01
CA CYS A 88 -3.33 -23.87 -14.20
C CYS A 88 -2.06 -24.16 -15.01
N GLU A 89 -2.20 -24.51 -16.29
CA GLU A 89 -1.08 -24.67 -17.22
C GLU A 89 -0.27 -23.37 -17.41
N THR A 90 -0.91 -22.22 -17.18
CA THR A 90 -0.25 -20.90 -17.22
C THR A 90 0.29 -20.45 -15.87
N CYS A 91 0.01 -21.18 -14.79
CA CYS A 91 0.56 -20.87 -13.47
C CYS A 91 2.03 -21.27 -13.42
N ARG A 92 2.93 -20.29 -13.35
CA ARG A 92 4.38 -20.52 -13.36
C ARG A 92 5.02 -20.43 -11.99
N LYS A 93 4.41 -19.68 -11.05
CA LYS A 93 4.97 -19.37 -9.74
C LYS A 93 3.88 -19.24 -8.68
N SER A 94 4.16 -19.77 -7.49
CA SER A 94 3.38 -19.56 -6.28
C SER A 94 3.96 -18.40 -5.47
N VAL A 95 3.09 -17.59 -4.87
CA VAL A 95 3.43 -16.58 -3.88
C VAL A 95 3.19 -17.17 -2.49
N PRO A 96 4.20 -17.22 -1.62
CA PRO A 96 4.00 -17.65 -0.25
C PRO A 96 3.10 -16.66 0.51
N TYR A 97 2.41 -17.16 1.53
CA TYR A 97 1.74 -16.30 2.49
C TYR A 97 2.76 -15.41 3.21
N ILE A 98 2.51 -14.10 3.22
CA ILE A 98 3.26 -13.13 4.01
C ILE A 98 2.29 -12.48 4.98
N LYS A 99 2.67 -12.42 6.25
CA LYS A 99 1.84 -11.75 7.26
C LYS A 99 1.85 -10.24 7.03
N ALA A 100 0.69 -9.66 6.74
CA ALA A 100 0.56 -8.22 6.50
C ALA A 100 1.00 -7.40 7.73
N HIS A 101 0.47 -7.76 8.91
CA HIS A 101 0.86 -7.11 10.16
C HIS A 101 2.06 -7.80 10.82
N GLU A 102 3.16 -7.06 10.92
CA GLU A 102 4.38 -7.51 11.58
C GLU A 102 4.90 -6.44 12.56
N PRO A 103 4.98 -6.74 13.87
CA PRO A 103 5.27 -5.73 14.90
C PRO A 103 6.65 -5.08 14.81
N MET A 104 7.63 -5.73 14.18
CA MET A 104 9.00 -5.22 14.07
C MET A 104 9.38 -4.83 12.63
N ALA A 105 8.47 -4.97 11.66
CA ALA A 105 8.76 -4.62 10.29
C ALA A 105 8.87 -3.11 10.11
N CYS A 106 9.75 -2.71 9.20
CA CYS A 106 9.85 -1.32 8.75
C CYS A 106 8.95 -1.06 7.54
N ALA A 107 8.70 0.22 7.25
CA ALA A 107 8.03 0.59 6.02
C ALA A 107 8.95 0.35 4.82
N TYR A 108 8.38 -0.13 3.71
CA TYR A 108 9.05 -0.32 2.43
C TYR A 108 10.33 -1.18 2.45
N VAL A 109 10.41 -2.18 3.34
CA VAL A 109 11.54 -3.12 3.38
C VAL A 109 11.12 -4.53 2.96
N GLY A 110 12.03 -5.22 2.27
CA GLY A 110 11.87 -6.62 1.87
C GLY A 110 10.86 -6.82 0.73
N ASN A 111 10.28 -8.03 0.68
CA ASN A 111 9.23 -8.40 -0.26
C ASN A 111 7.88 -8.48 0.48
N GLY A 112 6.77 -8.31 -0.23
CA GLY A 112 5.43 -8.32 0.35
C GLY A 112 4.94 -6.92 0.72
N TYR A 113 4.33 -6.74 1.90
CA TYR A 113 3.58 -5.54 2.23
C TYR A 113 4.44 -4.30 2.54
N THR A 114 4.04 -3.12 2.03
CA THR A 114 4.77 -1.84 2.16
C THR A 114 4.67 -1.21 3.55
N ARG A 115 3.62 -1.49 4.32
CA ARG A 115 3.45 -1.06 5.74
C ARG A 115 3.69 0.44 5.96
N THR A 116 3.02 1.23 5.12
CA THR A 116 3.03 2.69 5.04
C THR A 116 2.84 3.40 6.39
N TYR A 117 2.00 2.82 7.25
CA TYR A 117 1.76 3.27 8.63
C TYR A 117 2.98 3.21 9.57
N ARG A 118 4.12 2.69 9.11
CA ARG A 118 5.39 2.59 9.87
C ARG A 118 6.49 3.50 9.34
N ASP A 119 6.19 4.39 8.40
CA ASP A 119 7.16 5.35 7.87
C ASP A 119 7.08 6.68 8.63
N ILE A 120 8.18 7.07 9.30
CA ILE A 120 8.19 8.28 10.12
C ILE A 120 7.92 9.56 9.32
N PRO A 121 8.51 9.77 8.13
CA PRO A 121 8.15 10.90 7.28
C PRO A 121 6.67 10.95 6.90
N VAL A 122 6.06 9.82 6.50
CA VAL A 122 4.63 9.77 6.21
C VAL A 122 3.79 10.06 7.46
N ILE A 123 4.09 9.43 8.59
CA ILE A 123 3.40 9.68 9.87
C ILE A 123 3.46 11.16 10.23
N ASN A 124 4.63 11.79 10.10
CA ASN A 124 4.78 13.20 10.44
C ASN A 124 4.08 14.13 9.43
N ALA A 125 3.96 13.73 8.15
CA ALA A 125 3.14 14.45 7.18
C ALA A 125 1.65 14.41 7.58
N ILE A 126 1.14 13.24 7.98
CA ILE A 126 -0.24 13.08 8.50
C ILE A 126 -0.46 13.95 9.73
N ARG A 127 0.47 13.89 10.70
CA ARG A 127 0.39 14.68 11.94
C ARG A 127 0.39 16.17 11.66
N ALA A 128 1.25 16.66 10.77
CA ALA A 128 1.30 18.07 10.39
C ALA A 128 0.00 18.54 9.74
N TRP A 129 -0.58 17.72 8.85
CA TRP A 129 -1.89 18.01 8.26
C TRP A 129 -2.98 18.12 9.34
N MET A 130 -2.97 17.22 10.32
CA MET A 130 -3.87 17.22 11.48
C MET A 130 -3.52 18.25 12.58
N LYS A 131 -2.53 19.12 12.36
CA LYS A 131 -2.06 20.14 13.32
C LYS A 131 -1.50 19.56 14.63
N LEU A 132 -0.89 18.38 14.54
CA LEU A 132 -0.20 17.71 15.64
C LEU A 132 1.32 17.91 15.53
N THR A 133 2.02 17.89 16.66
CA THR A 133 3.48 17.99 16.71
C THR A 133 4.16 16.75 16.10
N PRO A 134 5.35 16.86 15.49
CA PRO A 134 6.08 15.69 14.99
C PRO A 134 6.39 14.66 16.09
N ILE A 135 6.54 13.40 15.68
CA ILE A 135 6.87 12.26 16.53
C ILE A 135 8.11 11.52 16.01
N SER A 136 8.82 10.81 16.89
CA SER A 136 10.00 10.03 16.55
C SER A 136 9.69 8.54 16.45
N GLY A 137 10.56 7.79 15.75
CA GLY A 137 10.43 6.34 15.66
C GLY A 137 10.55 5.63 17.00
N ALA A 138 11.36 6.17 17.92
CA ALA A 138 11.52 5.61 19.26
C ALA A 138 10.22 5.60 20.06
N SER A 139 9.37 6.63 19.92
CA SER A 139 8.06 6.69 20.59
C SER A 139 6.97 5.81 19.94
N LEU A 140 7.27 5.19 18.81
CA LEU A 140 6.35 4.36 18.02
C LEU A 140 6.86 2.92 17.84
N ASP A 141 7.86 2.50 18.62
CA ASP A 141 8.51 1.19 18.50
C ASP A 141 8.98 0.86 17.06
N ILE A 142 9.44 1.91 16.35
CA ILE A 142 10.04 1.83 15.00
C ILE A 142 11.37 2.58 14.92
N GLY A 143 12.01 2.83 16.06
CA GLY A 143 13.31 3.53 16.12
C GLY A 143 14.45 2.76 15.44
N HIS A 144 14.26 1.46 15.20
CA HIS A 144 15.20 0.61 14.45
C HIS A 144 15.04 0.72 12.93
N CYS A 145 14.02 1.41 12.44
CA CYS A 145 13.80 1.62 11.01
C CYS A 145 14.58 2.84 10.52
N THR A 146 15.58 2.59 9.67
CA THR A 146 16.49 3.61 9.10
C THR A 146 15.95 4.18 7.79
#